data_AF-A0A1G8ZKV2-F1
#
_entry.id   AF-A0A1G8ZKV2-F1
#
_cell.length_a   1.000
_cell.length_b   1.000
_cell.length_c   1.000
_cell.angle_alpha   90.00
_cell.angle_beta   90.00
_cell.angle_gamma   90.00
#
_symmetry.space_group_name_H-M   'P 1'
#
loop_
_entity.id
_entity.type
_entity.pdbx_description
1 polymer ?
#
loop_
_entity_poly.entity_id
_entity_poly.type
_entity_poly.pdbx_seq_one_letter_code
_entity_poly.pdbx_strand_id
1 'polypeptide(L)'
;MTKNLNLRSLYLYLVCLVTLVIFIFGTIFTIHRTVDLVVGADGYYFQTLEDYQQRYYVYNSEGKRQDPELSREEIEKRYEEYLKQEATRRRTQNIRDLSYSLSAMLVGGGFWFYHWRKIKED
;
A
#
# COMPACT_ATOMS: atom_id res chain seq x y z
N MET A 1 19.41 45.26 -8.80
CA MET A 1 19.67 44.16 -9.76
C MET A 1 18.56 43.13 -9.57
N THR A 2 17.37 43.42 -10.08
CA THR A 2 16.21 42.54 -10.02
C THR A 2 16.50 41.34 -10.91
N LYS A 3 16.69 40.16 -10.30
CA LYS A 3 16.79 38.91 -11.06
C LYS A 3 15.51 38.81 -11.88
N ASN A 4 15.61 39.06 -13.19
CA ASN A 4 14.63 38.59 -14.14
C ASN A 4 14.66 37.07 -14.04
N LEU A 5 13.87 36.51 -13.13
CA LEU A 5 13.60 35.09 -13.10
C LEU A 5 12.97 34.79 -14.44
N ASN A 6 13.79 34.27 -15.35
CA ASN A 6 13.34 33.88 -16.67
C ASN A 6 12.23 32.86 -16.43
N LEU A 7 10.98 33.17 -16.81
CA LEU A 7 9.79 32.38 -16.46
C LEU A 7 9.98 30.89 -16.79
N ARG A 8 10.75 30.64 -17.86
CA ARG A 8 11.22 29.32 -18.29
C ARG A 8 12.07 28.61 -17.23
N SER A 9 13.04 29.28 -16.62
CA SER A 9 13.89 28.69 -15.57
C SER A 9 13.07 28.36 -14.33
N LEU A 10 12.18 29.27 -13.90
CA LEU A 10 11.26 29.01 -12.77
C LEU A 10 10.37 27.78 -13.04
N TYR A 11 9.82 27.68 -14.24
CA TYR A 11 9.04 26.51 -14.67
C TYR A 11 9.87 25.22 -14.60
N LEU A 12 11.10 25.22 -15.13
CA LEU A 12 11.96 24.03 -15.10
C LEU A 12 12.27 23.58 -13.67
N TYR A 13 12.56 24.51 -12.75
CA TYR A 13 12.80 24.18 -11.35
C TYR A 13 11.55 23.66 -10.64
N LEU A 14 10.37 24.22 -10.91
CA LEU A 14 9.11 23.75 -10.32
C LEU A 14 8.76 22.33 -10.78
N VAL A 15 8.87 22.05 -12.08
CA VAL A 15 8.63 20.70 -12.61
C VAL A 15 9.64 19.71 -12.04
N CYS A 16 10.92 20.09 -12.00
CA CYS A 16 11.98 19.28 -11.40
C CYS A 16 11.70 18.99 -9.91
N LEU A 17 11.20 19.96 -9.15
CA LEU A 17 10.81 19.76 -7.76
C LEU A 17 9.65 18.76 -7.64
N VAL A 18 8.60 18.93 -8.44
CA VAL A 18 7.43 18.04 -8.42
C VAL A 18 7.82 16.60 -8.77
N THR A 19 8.63 16.41 -9.81
CA THR A 19 9.05 15.07 -10.24
C THR A 19 9.98 14.41 -9.24
N LEU A 20 10.84 15.19 -8.56
CA LEU A 20 11.67 14.71 -7.46
C LEU A 20 10.80 14.25 -6.27
N VAL A 21 9.77 15.00 -5.91
CA VAL A 21 8.84 14.63 -4.84
C VAL A 21 8.13 13.31 -5.17
N ILE A 22 7.64 13.15 -6.41
CA ILE A 22 7.02 11.89 -6.87
C ILE A 22 8.03 10.73 -6.78
N PHE A 23 9.28 10.95 -7.18
CA PHE A 23 10.34 9.94 -7.10
C PHE A 23 10.61 9.50 -5.66
N ILE A 24 10.69 10.46 -4.72
CA ILE A 24 10.91 10.19 -3.30
C ILE A 24 9.76 9.35 -2.73
N PHE A 25 8.50 9.75 -2.98
CA PHE A 25 7.35 8.97 -2.50
C PHE A 25 7.28 7.58 -3.12
N GLY A 26 7.55 7.45 -4.42
CA GLY A 26 7.68 6.15 -5.07
C GLY A 26 8.70 5.27 -4.36
N THR A 27 9.87 5.82 -4.02
CA THR A 27 10.94 5.10 -3.32
C THR A 27 10.51 4.65 -1.92
N ILE A 28 9.90 5.54 -1.13
CA ILE A 28 9.41 5.20 0.22
C ILE A 28 8.39 4.07 0.15
N PHE A 29 7.43 4.15 -0.78
CA PHE A 29 6.43 3.11 -0.96
C PHE A 29 7.04 1.80 -1.43
N THR A 30 8.00 1.84 -2.36
CA THR A 30 8.72 0.64 -2.80
C THR A 30 9.39 -0.06 -1.61
N ILE A 31 10.12 0.67 -0.76
CA ILE A 31 10.78 0.09 0.42
C ILE A 31 9.74 -0.56 1.34
N HIS A 32 8.66 0.15 1.66
CA HIS A 32 7.62 -0.39 2.54
C HIS A 32 7.01 -1.69 1.99
N ARG A 33 6.66 -1.71 0.70
CA ARG A 33 6.09 -2.90 0.04
C ARG A 33 7.08 -4.05 -0.10
N THR A 34 8.37 -3.75 -0.27
CA THR A 34 9.41 -4.78 -0.24
C THR A 34 9.55 -5.39 1.15
N VAL A 35 9.57 -4.58 2.21
CA VAL A 35 9.61 -5.08 3.60
C VAL A 35 8.38 -5.94 3.89
N ASP A 36 7.19 -5.47 3.52
CA ASP A 36 5.93 -6.21 3.62
C ASP A 36 5.98 -7.60 2.93
N LEU A 37 6.67 -7.71 1.79
CA LEU A 37 6.84 -8.97 1.06
C LEU A 37 7.90 -9.89 1.69
N VAL A 38 8.95 -9.33 2.29
CA VAL A 38 10.06 -10.10 2.90
C VAL A 38 9.70 -10.61 4.29
N VAL A 39 9.07 -9.76 5.12
CA VAL A 39 8.63 -10.13 6.48
C VAL A 39 7.47 -11.13 6.42
N GLY A 40 6.71 -11.13 5.33
CA GLY A 40 5.66 -12.12 5.11
C GLY A 40 4.45 -11.93 6.03
N ALA A 41 3.63 -12.99 6.14
CA ALA A 41 2.36 -12.95 6.86
C ALA A 41 2.52 -12.72 8.37
N ASP A 42 3.69 -13.02 8.93
CA ASP A 42 3.95 -13.00 10.38
C ASP A 42 3.94 -11.57 10.97
N GLY A 43 4.14 -10.55 10.13
CA GLY A 43 4.05 -9.14 10.52
C GLY A 43 2.63 -8.57 10.49
N TYR A 44 1.62 -9.33 10.06
CA TYR A 44 0.26 -8.85 9.91
C TYR A 44 -0.64 -9.23 11.09
N TYR A 45 -1.33 -8.22 11.62
CA TYR A 45 -2.45 -8.43 12.55
C TYR A 45 -3.62 -9.03 11.78
N PHE A 46 -3.75 -10.35 11.85
CA PHE A 46 -4.96 -11.05 11.46
C PHE A 46 -5.99 -10.98 12.60
N GLN A 47 -7.27 -10.99 12.24
CA GLN A 47 -8.35 -11.11 13.21
C GLN A 47 -8.14 -12.39 14.04
N THR A 48 -8.30 -12.34 15.36
CA THR A 48 -8.16 -13.54 16.20
C THR A 48 -9.30 -14.52 15.96
N LEU A 49 -9.13 -15.81 16.30
CA LEU A 49 -10.22 -16.79 16.22
C LEU A 49 -11.43 -16.36 17.06
N GLU A 50 -11.19 -15.78 18.23
CA GLU A 50 -12.24 -15.31 19.14
C GLU A 50 -13.06 -14.17 18.50
N ASP A 51 -12.38 -13.20 17.88
CA ASP A 51 -13.06 -12.13 17.14
C ASP A 51 -13.76 -12.68 15.89
N TYR A 52 -13.19 -13.67 15.21
CA TYR A 52 -13.77 -14.27 14.01
C TYR A 52 -15.06 -15.02 14.34
N GLN A 53 -15.07 -15.73 15.48
CA GLN A 53 -16.24 -16.43 16.00
C GLN A 53 -17.41 -15.49 16.29
N GLN A 54 -17.16 -14.22 16.63
CA GLN A 54 -18.22 -13.23 16.87
C GLN A 54 -19.22 -13.11 15.71
N ARG A 55 -18.78 -13.37 14.47
CA ARG A 55 -19.63 -13.31 13.27
C ARG A 55 -20.72 -14.39 13.20
N TYR A 56 -20.57 -15.48 13.95
CA TYR A 56 -21.50 -16.61 13.93
C TYR A 56 -22.48 -16.61 15.10
N TYR A 57 -22.38 -15.65 16.02
CA TYR A 57 -23.38 -15.51 17.06
C TYR A 57 -24.63 -14.84 16.49
N VAL A 58 -25.77 -15.49 16.67
CA VAL A 58 -27.07 -14.97 16.25
C VAL A 58 -27.75 -14.36 17.47
N TYR A 59 -28.37 -13.19 17.28
CA TYR A 59 -29.18 -12.56 18.32
C TYR A 59 -30.64 -12.85 18.01
N ASN A 60 -31.38 -13.34 19.00
CA ASN A 60 -32.82 -13.55 18.83
C ASN A 60 -33.60 -12.22 18.81
N SER A 61 -34.91 -12.29 18.58
CA SER A 61 -35.82 -11.13 18.60
C SER A 61 -35.86 -10.38 19.94
N GLU A 62 -35.34 -10.97 21.02
CA GLU A 62 -35.17 -10.35 22.35
C GLU A 62 -33.77 -9.77 22.58
N GLY A 63 -32.86 -9.83 21.59
CA GLY A 63 -31.50 -9.33 21.69
C GLY A 63 -30.54 -10.22 22.51
N LYS A 64 -30.92 -11.46 22.82
CA LYS A 64 -30.05 -12.42 23.54
C LYS A 64 -29.15 -13.17 22.55
N ARG A 65 -27.88 -13.31 22.92
CA ARG A 65 -26.86 -14.07 22.18
C ARG A 65 -27.20 -15.56 22.23
N GLN A 66 -27.38 -16.18 21.08
CA GLN A 66 -27.52 -17.63 20.93
C GLN A 66 -26.17 -18.23 20.51
N ASP A 67 -25.95 -19.49 20.92
CA ASP A 67 -24.78 -20.24 20.46
C ASP A 67 -24.81 -20.40 18.94
N PRO A 68 -23.64 -20.37 18.28
CA PRO A 68 -23.55 -20.58 16.84
C PRO A 68 -24.20 -21.91 16.43
N GLU A 69 -24.95 -21.92 15.31
CA GLU A 69 -25.44 -23.18 14.70
C GLU A 69 -24.29 -24.05 14.17
N LEU A 70 -23.13 -23.45 13.92
CA LEU A 70 -21.92 -24.12 13.46
C LEU A 70 -21.15 -24.77 14.61
N SER A 71 -20.64 -25.97 14.38
CA SER A 71 -19.72 -26.61 15.33
C SER A 71 -18.43 -25.80 15.46
N ARG A 72 -17.75 -25.92 16.62
CA ARG A 72 -16.47 -25.25 16.85
C ARG A 72 -15.42 -25.64 15.81
N GLU A 73 -15.34 -26.93 15.48
CA GLU A 73 -14.43 -27.46 14.45
C GLU A 73 -14.69 -26.83 13.07
N GLU A 74 -15.96 -26.60 12.71
CA GLU A 74 -16.29 -25.99 11.42
C GLU A 74 -15.91 -24.50 11.39
N ILE A 75 -16.04 -23.79 12.52
CA ILE A 75 -15.60 -22.39 12.62
C ILE A 75 -14.07 -22.29 12.53
N GLU A 76 -13.33 -23.17 13.20
CA GLU A 76 -11.86 -23.23 13.10
C GLU A 76 -11.40 -23.49 11.66
N LYS A 77 -12.02 -24.44 10.97
CA LYS A 77 -11.73 -24.71 9.56
C LYS A 77 -11.97 -23.49 8.67
N ARG A 78 -13.10 -22.79 8.86
CA ARG A 78 -13.42 -21.56 8.10
C ARG A 78 -12.44 -20.43 8.43
N TYR A 79 -11.98 -20.34 9.67
CA TYR A 79 -10.97 -19.37 10.08
C TYR A 79 -9.62 -19.65 9.41
N GLU A 80 -9.18 -20.91 9.34
CA GLU A 80 -7.95 -21.26 8.61
C GLU A 80 -8.04 -20.92 7.12
N GLU A 81 -9.18 -21.19 6.48
CA GLU A 81 -9.43 -20.81 5.09
C GLU A 81 -9.41 -19.29 4.91
N TYR A 82 -10.00 -18.55 5.86
CA TYR A 82 -9.97 -17.10 5.89
C TYR A 82 -8.54 -16.57 5.96
N LEU A 83 -7.70 -17.08 6.87
CA LEU A 83 -6.29 -16.67 7.00
C LEU A 83 -5.51 -16.92 5.70
N LYS A 84 -5.70 -18.09 5.07
CA LYS A 84 -5.06 -18.43 3.79
C LYS A 84 -5.49 -17.49 2.66
N GLN A 85 -6.79 -17.18 2.58
CA GLN A 85 -7.31 -16.25 1.59
C GLN A 85 -6.79 -14.83 1.82
N GLU A 86 -6.79 -14.36 3.07
CA GLU A 86 -6.34 -13.01 3.41
C GLU A 86 -4.85 -12.83 3.12
N ALA A 87 -4.02 -13.80 3.51
CA ALA A 87 -2.60 -13.82 3.18
C ALA A 87 -2.36 -13.76 1.66
N THR A 88 -3.12 -14.53 0.88
CA THR A 88 -3.02 -14.56 -0.59
C THR A 88 -3.44 -13.23 -1.23
N ARG A 89 -4.58 -12.67 -0.79
CA ARG A 89 -5.08 -11.37 -1.26
C ARG A 89 -4.09 -10.27 -0.95
N ARG A 90 -3.52 -10.26 0.26
CA ARG A 90 -2.57 -9.25 0.69
C ARG A 90 -1.26 -9.33 -0.06
N ARG A 91 -0.72 -10.54 -0.28
CA ARG A 91 0.47 -10.75 -1.13
C ARG A 91 0.23 -10.21 -2.54
N THR A 92 -0.92 -10.53 -3.13
CA THR A 92 -1.29 -10.05 -4.47
C THR A 92 -1.38 -8.53 -4.51
N GLN A 93 -2.01 -7.92 -3.50
CA GLN A 93 -2.14 -6.48 -3.39
C GLN A 93 -0.76 -5.81 -3.24
N ASN A 94 0.12 -6.34 -2.38
CA ASN A 94 1.47 -5.80 -2.19
C ASN A 94 2.31 -5.85 -3.47
N ILE A 95 2.18 -6.91 -4.28
CA ILE A 95 2.85 -7.00 -5.59
C ILE A 95 2.33 -5.91 -6.54
N ARG A 96 1.01 -5.68 -6.58
CA ARG A 96 0.41 -4.62 -7.41
C ARG A 96 0.88 -3.24 -6.95
N ASP A 97 0.86 -3.00 -5.65
CA ASP A 97 1.28 -1.73 -5.05
C ASP A 97 2.78 -1.47 -5.25
N LEU A 98 3.60 -2.53 -5.23
CA LEU A 98 5.02 -2.46 -5.60
C LEU A 98 5.18 -2.01 -7.06
N SER A 99 4.46 -2.62 -8.00
CA SER A 99 4.48 -2.21 -9.42
C SER A 99 4.09 -0.74 -9.62
N TYR A 100 3.09 -0.25 -8.89
CA TYR A 100 2.72 1.17 -8.92
C TYR A 100 3.85 2.07 -8.41
N SER A 101 4.46 1.71 -7.27
CA SER A 101 5.55 2.51 -6.70
C SER A 101 6.79 2.56 -7.60
N LEU A 102 7.15 1.44 -8.22
CA LEU A 102 8.25 1.38 -9.21
C LEU A 102 7.93 2.21 -10.46
N SER A 103 6.68 2.17 -10.93
CA SER A 103 6.26 3.01 -12.06
C SER A 103 6.38 4.49 -11.72
N ALA A 104 5.99 4.91 -10.51
CA ALA A 104 6.14 6.27 -10.04
C ALA A 104 7.62 6.69 -9.96
N MET A 105 8.51 5.81 -9.51
CA MET A 105 9.96 6.05 -9.52
C MET A 105 10.50 6.20 -10.94
N LEU A 106 10.11 5.33 -11.86
CA LEU A 106 10.58 5.41 -13.25
C LEU A 106 10.13 6.70 -13.93
N VAL A 107 8.86 7.07 -13.76
CA VAL A 107 8.31 8.32 -14.33
C VAL A 107 8.93 9.53 -13.64
N GLY A 108 8.89 9.62 -12.30
CA GLY A 108 9.42 10.74 -11.54
C GLY A 108 10.92 10.93 -11.80
N GLY A 109 11.70 9.85 -11.72
CA GLY A 109 13.14 9.86 -11.95
C GLY A 109 13.50 10.19 -13.40
N GLY A 110 12.79 9.64 -14.39
CA GLY A 110 13.01 9.92 -15.80
C GLY A 110 12.74 11.39 -16.15
N PHE A 111 11.61 11.93 -15.68
CA PHE A 111 11.27 13.34 -15.89
C PHE A 111 12.24 14.28 -15.16
N TRP A 112 12.60 13.96 -13.92
CA TRP A 112 13.59 14.72 -13.15
C TRP A 112 14.94 14.76 -13.88
N PHE A 113 15.45 13.60 -14.32
CA PHE A 113 16.73 13.52 -15.01
C PHE A 113 16.74 14.34 -16.32
N TYR A 114 15.67 14.24 -17.12
CA TYR A 114 15.52 15.03 -18.34
C TYR A 114 15.53 16.54 -18.07
N HIS A 115 14.71 17.01 -17.12
CA HIS A 115 14.61 18.44 -16.81
C HIS A 115 15.89 18.98 -16.17
N TRP A 116 16.54 18.19 -15.31
CA TRP A 116 17.81 18.53 -14.69
C TRP A 116 18.93 18.71 -15.72
N ARG A 117 19.02 17.82 -16.73
CA ARG A 117 19.97 17.97 -17.82
C ARG A 117 19.73 19.25 -18.62
N LYS A 118 18.45 19.56 -18.91
CA LYS A 118 18.07 20.79 -19.63
C LYS A 118 18.42 22.07 -18.85
N ILE A 119 18.32 22.06 -17.52
CA ILE A 119 18.74 23.19 -16.68
C ILE A 119 20.26 23.39 -16.71
N LYS A 120 21.06 22.32 -16.90
CA LYS A 120 22.52 22.40 -16.99
C LYS A 120 23.03 22.85 -18.37
N GLU A 121 22.23 22.64 -19.41
CA GLU A 121 22.55 23.04 -20.78
C GLU A 121 22.18 24.50 -21.08
N ASP A 122 21.28 25.10 -20.27
CA ASP A 122 20.92 26.53 -20.27
C ASP A 122 21.90 27.35 -19.39
#